data_AF-I2CQK5-F1
#
_entry.id   AF-I2CQK5-F1
#
_cell.length_a   1.000
_cell.length_b   1.000
_cell.length_c   1.000
_cell.angle_alpha   90.00
_cell.angle_beta   90.00
_cell.angle_gamma   90.00
#
_symmetry.space_group_name_H-M   'P 1'
#
loop_
_entity.id
_entity.type
_entity.pdbx_description
1 polymer ?
#
loop_
_entity_poly.entity_id
_entity_poly.type
_entity_poly.pdbx_seq_one_letter_code
_entity_poly.pdbx_strand_id
1 'polypeptide(L)' 'FADPTGRVQGYLHPDVIDEYGPDLCVGSVMVLSGAAILVSGPGVQRWLNVVPENVRGFYKAVGIEKSEMKKKNGGERVEI' A
#
# COMPACT_ATOMS: atom_id res chain seq x y z
N PHE A 1 0.01 4.09 -2.02
CA PHE A 1 0.53 3.39 -3.21
C PHE A 1 1.70 4.16 -3.78
N ALA A 2 2.66 3.45 -4.39
CA ALA A 2 3.85 4.07 -4.97
C ALA A 2 4.21 3.36 -6.28
N ASP A 3 4.70 4.13 -7.24
CA ASP A 3 5.26 3.67 -8.48
C ASP A 3 6.55 4.48 -8.79
N PRO A 4 7.25 4.24 -9.91
CA PRO A 4 8.43 5.04 -10.27
C PRO A 4 8.17 6.54 -10.48
N THR A 5 6.93 6.95 -10.73
CA THR A 5 6.55 8.35 -10.96
C THR A 5 6.25 9.11 -9.67
N GLY A 6 5.92 8.39 -8.59
CA GLY A 6 5.75 8.98 -7.28
C GLY A 6 4.85 8.17 -6.36
N ARG A 7 4.13 8.89 -5.50
CA ARG A 7 3.25 8.31 -4.48
C ARG A 7 1.87 8.92 -4.56
N VAL A 8 0.86 8.09 -4.35
CA VAL A 8 -0.53 8.50 -4.27
C VAL A 8 -1.18 7.85 -3.06
N GLN A 9 -2.01 8.62 -2.35
CA GLN A 9 -2.86 8.03 -1.32
C GLN A 9 -4.00 7.28 -1.99
N GLY A 10 -4.45 6.20 -1.38
CA GLY A 10 -5.55 5.45 -1.94
C GLY A 10 -6.23 4.57 -0.93
N TYR A 11 -7.42 4.13 -1.31
CA TYR A 11 -8.27 3.26 -0.52
C TYR A 11 -8.53 1.97 -1.30
N LEU A 12 -8.44 0.84 -0.61
CA LEU A 12 -8.84 -0.45 -1.14
C LEU A 12 -10.29 -0.71 -0.74
N HIS A 13 -11.13 -1.01 -1.73
CA HIS A 13 -12.48 -1.50 -1.47
C HIS A 13 -12.43 -2.78 -0.61
N PRO A 14 -13.39 -3.01 0.31
CA PRO A 14 -13.42 -4.21 1.14
C PRO A 14 -13.24 -5.51 0.35
N ASP A 15 -13.93 -5.65 -0.80
CA ASP A 15 -13.82 -6.85 -1.63
C ASP A 15 -12.39 -7.12 -2.15
N VAL A 16 -11.59 -6.07 -2.39
CA VAL A 16 -10.17 -6.21 -2.76
C VAL A 16 -9.36 -6.73 -1.57
N ILE A 17 -9.72 -6.32 -0.36
CA ILE A 17 -9.10 -6.80 0.88
C ILE A 17 -9.52 -8.24 1.15
N ASP A 18 -10.78 -8.60 0.91
CA ASP A 18 -11.25 -9.97 1.12
C ASP A 18 -10.57 -10.95 0.14
N GLU A 19 -10.38 -10.53 -1.11
CA GLU A 19 -9.75 -11.36 -2.14
C GLU A 19 -8.23 -11.48 -1.99
N TYR A 20 -7.52 -10.38 -1.74
CA TYR A 20 -6.05 -10.34 -1.75
C TYR A 20 -5.42 -10.11 -0.37
N GLY A 21 -6.19 -9.74 0.64
CA GLY A 21 -5.74 -9.34 1.97
C GLY A 21 -4.81 -10.34 2.68
N PRO A 22 -5.04 -11.66 2.62
CA PRO A 22 -4.14 -12.65 3.23
C PRO A 22 -2.70 -12.56 2.70
N ASP A 23 -2.53 -12.09 1.47
CA ASP A 23 -1.25 -11.97 0.78
C ASP A 23 -0.78 -10.52 0.64
N LEU A 24 -1.66 -9.56 0.92
CA LEU A 24 -1.38 -8.14 0.77
C LEU A 24 -0.45 -7.66 1.89
N CYS A 25 0.81 -7.43 1.51
CA CYS A 25 1.82 -6.87 2.41
C CYS A 25 2.62 -5.76 1.73
N VAL A 26 3.39 -5.00 2.51
CA VAL A 26 4.33 -4.01 1.96
C VAL A 26 5.28 -4.71 0.99
N GLY A 27 5.44 -4.15 -0.21
CA GLY A 27 6.22 -4.74 -1.30
C GLY A 27 5.38 -5.56 -2.29
N SER A 28 4.10 -5.80 -2.01
CA SER A 28 3.18 -6.37 -3.00
C SER A 28 2.88 -5.35 -4.10
N VAL A 29 2.62 -5.85 -5.30
CA VAL A 29 2.34 -5.03 -6.49
C VAL A 29 0.96 -5.37 -7.03
N MET A 30 0.15 -4.34 -7.28
CA MET A 30 -1.12 -4.45 -7.98
C MET A 30 -1.01 -3.73 -9.33
N VAL A 31 -1.40 -4.42 -10.39
CA VAL A 31 -1.53 -3.83 -11.72
C VAL A 31 -2.97 -3.40 -11.88
N LEU A 32 -3.17 -2.09 -12.06
CA LEU A 32 -4.48 -1.48 -12.17
C LEU A 32 -4.77 -1.04 -13.59
N SER A 33 -6.03 -1.16 -14.03
CA SER A 33 -6.52 -0.63 -15.30
C SER A 33 -7.92 -0.08 -15.13
N GLY A 34 -8.21 1.06 -15.75
CA GLY A 34 -9.50 1.75 -15.58
C GLY A 34 -9.71 2.36 -14.20
N ALA A 35 -8.64 2.59 -13.43
CA ALA A 35 -8.71 3.25 -12.13
C ALA A 35 -8.85 4.76 -12.29
N ALA A 36 -9.68 5.38 -11.44
CA ALA A 36 -9.85 6.81 -11.39
C ALA A 36 -9.11 7.42 -10.19
N ILE A 37 -8.52 8.60 -10.40
CA ILE A 37 -7.96 9.41 -9.33
C ILE A 37 -8.94 10.54 -9.04
N LEU A 38 -9.44 10.59 -7.80
CA LEU A 38 -10.25 11.69 -7.32
C LEU A 38 -9.34 12.86 -6.92
N VAL A 39 -9.64 14.04 -7.47
CA VAL A 39 -8.92 15.29 -7.20
C VAL A 39 -9.94 16.33 -6.78
N SER A 40 -9.98 16.69 -5.49
CA SER A 40 -11.03 17.57 -4.94
C SER A 40 -10.74 19.07 -5.16
N GLY A 41 -10.00 19.43 -6.20
CA GLY A 41 -9.65 20.81 -6.56
C GLY A 41 -8.14 21.10 -6.61
N PRO A 42 -7.75 22.31 -7.03
CA PRO A 42 -6.34 22.71 -7.14
C PRO A 42 -5.62 22.63 -5.79
N GLY A 43 -4.46 21.97 -5.75
CA GLY A 43 -3.66 21.82 -4.52
C GLY A 43 -4.19 20.78 -3.53
N VAL A 44 -5.30 20.09 -3.83
CA VAL A 44 -5.88 19.09 -2.93
C VAL A 44 -5.25 17.71 -3.17
N GLN A 45 -5.21 16.93 -2.10
CA GLN A 45 -4.69 15.57 -2.08
C GLN A 45 -5.41 14.68 -3.10
N ARG A 46 -4.62 13.97 -3.90
CA ARG A 46 -5.11 13.00 -4.89
C ARG A 46 -5.36 11.65 -4.22
N TRP A 47 -6.54 11.10 -4.47
CA TRP A 47 -6.96 9.80 -3.92
C TRP A 47 -7.20 8.79 -5.04
N LEU A 48 -6.56 7.63 -4.93
CA LEU A 48 -6.77 6.48 -5.79
C LEU A 48 -7.75 5.53 -5.11
N ASN A 49 -8.89 5.24 -5.74
CA ASN A 49 -9.78 4.18 -5.28
C ASN A 49 -9.49 2.90 -6.07
N VAL A 50 -9.27 1.81 -5.35
CA VAL A 50 -9.02 0.50 -5.94
C VAL A 50 -10.22 -0.39 -5.63
N VAL A 51 -10.95 -0.76 -6.68
CA VAL A 51 -12.06 -1.72 -6.64
C VAL A 51 -11.68 -2.98 -7.42
N PRO A 52 -12.33 -4.13 -7.20
CA PRO A 52 -11.94 -5.40 -7.86
C PRO A 52 -11.86 -5.30 -9.38
N GLU A 53 -12.77 -4.55 -10.01
CA GLU A 53 -12.85 -4.38 -11.46
C GLU A 53 -11.62 -3.67 -12.05
N ASN A 54 -10.88 -2.94 -11.21
CA ASN A 54 -9.67 -2.25 -11.62
C ASN A 54 -8.42 -3.13 -11.49
N VAL A 55 -8.46 -4.22 -10.73
CA VAL A 55 -7.31 -5.09 -10.52
C VAL A 55 -7.16 -6.05 -11.70
N ARG A 56 -6.04 -5.96 -12.41
CA ARG A 56 -5.70 -6.85 -13.54
C ARG A 56 -4.69 -7.92 -13.17
N GLY A 57 -3.93 -7.66 -12.13
CA GLY A 57 -2.94 -8.60 -11.62
C GLY A 57 -2.50 -8.21 -10.22
N PHE A 58 -2.20 -9.23 -9.42
CA PHE A 58 -1.65 -9.09 -8.09
C PHE A 58 -0.39 -9.96 -7.98
N TYR A 59 0.70 -9.35 -7.54
CA TYR A 59 1.99 -9.99 -7.36
C TYR A 59 2.42 -9.83 -5.91
N LYS A 60 2.54 -10.96 -5.21
CA LYS A 60 2.96 -11.00 -3.81
C LYS A 60 4.39 -10.48 -3.67
N ALA A 61 4.70 -9.83 -2.55
CA ALA A 61 6.08 -9.54 -2.21
C ALA A 61 6.86 -10.86 -2.09
N VAL A 62 8.03 -10.94 -2.74
CA VAL A 62 8.91 -12.10 -2.64
C VAL A 62 10.12 -11.70 -1.79
N GLY A 63 10.38 -12.43 -0.70
CA GLY A 63 11.67 -12.33 0.00
C GLY A 63 11.88 -11.15 0.96
N ILE A 64 10.85 -10.59 1.58
CA ILE A 64 11.06 -9.76 2.78
C ILE A 64 11.17 -10.70 3.98
N GLU A 65 12.35 -11.31 4.16
CA GLU A 65 12.68 -11.96 5.42
C GLU A 65 12.53 -10.93 6.55
N LYS A 66 12.00 -11.37 7.71
CA LYS A 66 11.75 -10.55 8.91
C LYS A 66 13.04 -10.03 9.59
N SER A 67 14.07 -9.62 8.84
CA SER A 67 15.35 -9.17 9.38
C SER A 67 15.43 -7.66 9.64
N GLU A 68 14.52 -6.84 9.11
CA GLU A 68 14.58 -5.37 9.30
C GLU A 68 13.66 -4.82 10.41
N MET A 69 12.84 -5.65 11.06
CA MET A 69 11.94 -5.20 12.14
C MET A 69 12.56 -5.29 13.55
N LYS A 70 13.84 -5.65 13.66
CA LYS A 70 14.62 -5.71 14.91
C LYS A 70 15.87 -4.83 14.88
N LYS A 71 15.76 -3.53 14.58
CA LYS A 71 16.78 -2.53 14.97
C LYS A 71 16.17 -1.17 15.34
N LYS A 72 15.25 -1.13 16.30
CA LYS A 72 15.00 0.02 17.18
C LYS A 72 14.46 -0.46 18.54
N ASN A 73 15.30 -1.16 19.29
CA ASN A 73 15.21 -1.26 20.75
C ASN A 73 16.66 -1.26 21.27
N GLY A 74 17.39 -0.19 20.96
CA GLY A 74 18.61 0.17 21.68
C GLY A 74 18.17 1.12 22.78
N GLY A 75 18.28 0.66 24.02
CA GLY A 75 17.71 1.32 25.17
C GLY A 75 18.29 2.71 25.40
N GLU A 76 17.41 3.60 25.87
CA GLU A 76 17.81 4.72 26.70
C GLU A 76 17.06 4.57 28.02
N ARG A 77 17.85 4.46 29.10
CA ARG A 77 17.38 4.40 30.49
C ARG A 77 16.63 5.69 30.81
N VAL A 78 15.50 5.56 31.50
CA VAL A 78 15.04 6.58 32.44
C VAL A 78 14.63 5.87 33.73
N GLU A 79 15.53 5.91 34.71
CA GLU A 79 15.16 5.99 36.14
C GLU A 79 14.40 7.33 36.28
N ILE A 80 13.22 7.47 36.88
CA ILE A 80 12.67 7.04 38.18
C ILE A 80 11.15 6.91 38.00
#